data_AF-A0AAU4IQU5-F1
#
_entry.id   AF-A0AAU4IQU5-F1
#
_cell.length_a   1.000
_cell.length_b   1.000
_cell.length_c   1.000
_cell.angle_alpha   90.00
_cell.angle_beta   90.00
_cell.angle_gamma   90.00
#
_symmetry.space_group_name_H-M   'P 1'
#
loop_
_entity.id
_entity.type
_entity.pdbx_description
1 polymer ?
#
loop_
_entity_poly.entity_id
_entity_poly.type
_entity_poly.pdbx_seq_one_letter_code
_entity_poly.pdbx_strand_id
1 'polypeptide(L)' 'MAPLFPHDLIRLQYEWIRTYEALARLAPTQGATGLRRRLIELSEELAAHPYWAAPGRLPATRAELVRQAREYGWEAAA' A
#
# COMPACT_ATOMS: atom_id res chain seq x y z
N MET A 1 -0.04 8.87 18.33
CA MET A 1 -0.87 9.76 17.50
C MET A 1 -1.92 8.88 16.84
N ALA A 2 -3.22 9.23 16.86
CA ALA A 2 -4.20 8.42 16.15
C ALA A 2 -3.92 8.46 14.63
N PRO A 3 -4.10 7.34 13.90
CA PRO A 3 -3.82 7.31 12.47
C PRO A 3 -4.74 8.29 11.73
N LEU A 4 -4.16 9.07 10.82
CA LEU A 4 -4.92 10.03 9.99
C LEU A 4 -5.76 9.33 8.92
N PHE A 5 -5.45 8.06 8.63
CA PHE A 5 -6.14 7.23 7.66
C PHE A 5 -6.85 6.06 8.34
N PRO A 6 -7.93 5.55 7.71
CA PRO A 6 -8.49 4.26 8.08
C PRO A 6 -7.44 3.16 8.10
N HIS A 7 -7.51 2.26 9.09
CA HIS A 7 -6.51 1.23 9.29
C HIS A 7 -6.42 0.24 8.13
N ASP A 8 -7.56 -0.07 7.52
CA ASP A 8 -7.68 -0.87 6.30
C ASP A 8 -6.93 -0.23 5.12
N LEU A 9 -7.02 1.09 4.95
CA LEU A 9 -6.27 1.81 3.91
C LEU A 9 -4.75 1.77 4.17
N ILE A 10 -4.33 1.91 5.42
CA ILE A 10 -2.91 1.83 5.82
C ILE A 10 -2.38 0.42 5.52
N ARG A 11 -3.13 -0.62 5.93
CA ARG A 11 -2.79 -2.02 5.65
C ARG A 11 -2.71 -2.29 4.16
N LEU A 12 -3.66 -1.79 3.38
CA LEU A 12 -3.68 -1.96 1.93
C LEU A 12 -2.47 -1.31 1.25
N GLN A 13 -2.10 -0.10 1.68
CA GLN A 13 -0.90 0.57 1.20
C GLN A 13 0.38 -0.18 1.60
N TYR A 14 0.42 -0.76 2.80
CA TYR A 14 1.54 -1.58 3.27
C TYR A 14 1.72 -2.84 2.41
N GLU A 15 0.65 -3.59 2.15
CA GLU A 15 0.68 -4.77 1.27
C GLU A 15 1.14 -4.41 -0.15
N TRP A 16 0.72 -3.26 -0.67
CA TRP A 16 1.18 -2.75 -1.96
C TRP A 16 2.68 -2.49 -1.97
N ILE A 17 3.20 -1.81 -0.94
CA ILE A 17 4.65 -1.54 -0.81
C ILE A 17 5.43 -2.86 -0.73
N ARG A 18 5.00 -3.80 0.10
CA ARG A 18 5.67 -5.11 0.24
C ARG A 18 5.68 -5.89 -1.06
N THR A 19 4.56 -5.92 -1.76
CA THR A 19 4.44 -6.63 -3.05
C THR A 19 5.34 -5.99 -4.10
N TYR A 20 5.39 -4.66 -4.15
CA TYR A 20 6.27 -3.93 -5.04
C TYR A 20 7.76 -4.20 -4.73
N GLU A 21 8.15 -4.16 -3.46
CA GLU A 21 9.53 -4.46 -3.08
C GLU A 21 9.92 -5.92 -3.36
N ALA A 22 9.01 -6.86 -3.12
CA ALA A 22 9.24 -8.26 -3.47
C ALA A 22 9.44 -8.41 -4.98
N LEU A 23 8.64 -7.70 -5.79
CA LEU A 23 8.77 -7.68 -7.25
C LEU A 23 10.11 -7.04 -7.68
N ALA A 24 10.53 -5.96 -7.04
CA ALA A 24 11.79 -5.28 -7.33
C ALA A 24 13.04 -6.10 -6.95
N ARG A 25 12.91 -7.00 -5.97
CA ARG A 25 13.99 -7.91 -5.53
C ARG A 25 14.09 -9.20 -6.34
N LEU A 26 13.11 -9.52 -7.19
CA LEU A 26 13.15 -10.74 -8.00
C LEU A 26 14.23 -10.65 -9.08
N ALA A 27 15.02 -11.71 -9.21
CA ALA A 27 15.90 -11.86 -10.36
C ALA A 27 15.08 -12.09 -11.66
N PRO A 28 15.57 -11.68 -12.84
CA PRO A 28 14.86 -11.85 -14.11
C PRO A 28 14.47 -13.30 -14.44
N THR A 29 15.18 -14.28 -13.89
CA THR A 29 14.95 -15.72 -14.05
C THR A 29 13.85 -16.27 -13.14
N GLN A 30 13.43 -15.50 -12.13
CA GLN A 30 12.37 -15.88 -11.22
C GLN A 30 11.02 -15.36 -11.75
N GLY A 31 10.03 -16.25 -11.82
CA GLY A 31 8.69 -15.91 -12.29
C GLY A 31 8.04 -14.82 -11.42
N ALA A 32 7.67 -13.70 -12.02
CA ALA A 32 7.08 -12.55 -11.33
C ALA A 32 5.55 -12.43 -11.54
N THR A 33 4.92 -13.37 -12.25
CA THR A 33 3.50 -13.30 -12.65
C THR A 33 2.56 -13.19 -11.46
N GLY A 34 2.80 -13.94 -10.38
CA GLY A 34 2.00 -13.87 -9.16
C GLY A 34 2.06 -12.51 -8.48
N LEU A 35 3.27 -11.96 -8.31
CA LEU A 35 3.46 -10.64 -7.69
C LEU A 35 2.91 -9.51 -8.55
N ARG A 36 3.05 -9.59 -9.88
CA ARG A 36 2.46 -8.59 -10.80
C ARG A 36 0.94 -8.60 -10.73
N ARG A 37 0.31 -9.78 -10.73
CA ARG A 37 -1.15 -9.90 -10.58
C ARG A 37 -1.59 -9.30 -9.24
N ARG A 38 -0.91 -9.66 -8.15
CA ARG A 38 -1.23 -9.12 -6.82
C ARG A 38 -1.07 -7.61 -6.75
N LEU A 39 -0.05 -7.05 -7.41
CA LEU A 39 0.16 -5.61 -7.46
C LEU A 39 -0.96 -4.88 -8.22
N ILE A 40 -1.50 -5.49 -9.28
CA ILE A 40 -2.64 -4.94 -10.04
C ILE A 40 -3.89 -4.94 -9.16
N GLU A 41 -4.23 -6.07 -8.53
CA GLU A 41 -5.36 -6.19 -7.61
C GLU A 41 -5.28 -5.14 -6.48
N LEU A 42 -4.12 -5.03 -5.82
CA LEU A 42 -3.91 -4.03 -4.77
C LEU A 42 -4.02 -2.59 -5.28
N SER A 43 -3.63 -2.33 -6.53
CA SER A 43 -3.76 -0.99 -7.12
C SER A 43 -5.22 -0.66 -7.41
N GLU A 44 -6.02 -1.63 -7.85
CA GLU A 44 -7.46 -1.49 -8.04
C GLU A 44 -8.17 -1.26 -6.70
N GLU A 45 -7.86 -2.07 -5.67
CA GLU A 45 -8.39 -1.90 -4.32
C GLU A 45 -8.05 -0.51 -3.74
N LEU A 46 -6.81 -0.04 -3.92
CA LEU A 46 -6.38 1.28 -3.46
C LEU A 46 -7.13 2.41 -4.17
N ALA A 47 -7.30 2.30 -5.49
CA ALA A 47 -8.00 3.31 -6.28
C ALA A 47 -9.50 3.36 -5.98
N ALA A 48 -10.12 2.21 -5.71
CA ALA A 48 -11.54 2.09 -5.37
C ALA A 48 -11.86 2.41 -3.90
N HIS A 49 -10.85 2.68 -3.07
CA HIS A 49 -11.05 2.80 -1.63
C HIS A 49 -11.99 3.97 -1.27
N PRO A 50 -13.03 3.76 -0.41
CA PRO A 50 -14.03 4.78 -0.07
C PRO A 50 -13.45 6.08 0.50
N TYR A 51 -12.27 6.00 1.13
CA TYR A 51 -11.53 7.16 1.62
C TYR A 51 -11.33 8.25 0.55
N TRP A 52 -11.12 7.87 -0.72
CA TRP A 52 -10.88 8.80 -1.82
C TRP A 52 -12.15 9.43 -2.38
N ALA A 53 -13.31 8.80 -2.16
CA ALA A 53 -14.60 9.34 -2.60
C ALA A 53 -15.09 10.51 -1.72
N ALA A 54 -14.46 10.75 -0.57
CA ALA A 54 -14.82 11.83 0.34
C ALA A 54 -14.27 13.20 -0.15
N PRO A 55 -15.05 14.29 -0.10
CA PRO A 55 -14.58 15.64 -0.44
C PRO A 55 -13.41 16.08 0.47
N GLY A 56 -12.43 16.79 -0.09
CA GLY A 56 -11.33 17.38 0.68
C GLY A 56 -10.07 16.53 0.83
N ARG A 57 -9.89 15.47 0.03
CA ARG A 57 -8.65 14.66 0.00
C ARG A 57 -7.65 15.25 -0.99
N LEU A 58 -6.48 15.64 -0.50
CA LEU A 58 -5.43 16.32 -1.26
C LEU A 58 -4.29 15.36 -1.64
N PRO A 59 -3.55 15.57 -2.74
CA PRO A 59 -2.38 14.76 -3.10
C PRO A 59 -1.32 14.63 -1.98
N ALA A 60 -1.20 15.65 -1.12
CA ALA A 60 -0.34 15.63 0.07
C ALA A 60 -0.68 14.48 1.04
N THR A 61 -1.90 13.95 1.02
CA THR A 61 -2.28 12.79 1.86
C THR A 61 -1.61 11.50 1.41
N ARG A 62 -1.15 11.40 0.15
CA ARG A 62 -0.54 10.14 -0.32
C ARG A 62 0.85 9.89 0.28
N ALA A 63 1.65 10.94 0.46
CA ALA A 63 2.95 10.84 1.14
C ALA A 63 2.78 10.41 2.61
N GLU A 64 1.78 10.99 3.28
CA GLU A 64 1.46 10.68 4.68
C GLU A 64 0.91 9.26 4.84
N LEU A 65 0.12 8.77 3.87
CA LEU A 65 -0.35 7.38 3.82
C LEU A 65 0.83 6.41 3.67
N VAL A 66 1.81 6.71 2.81
CA VAL A 66 3.02 5.90 2.66
C VAL A 66 3.84 5.88 3.95
N ARG A 67 3.95 7.01 4.65
CA ARG A 67 4.64 7.09 5.96
C ARG A 67 3.98 6.16 6.98
N GLN A 68 2.66 6.28 7.19
CA GLN A 68 1.92 5.44 8.15
C GLN A 68 1.95 3.96 7.76
N ALA A 69 1.91 3.62 6.47
CA ALA A 69 2.02 2.23 6.00
C ALA A 69 3.40 1.62 6.33
N ARG A 70 4.47 2.41 6.25
CA ARG A 70 5.81 1.96 6.66
C ARG A 70 5.89 1.78 8.18
N GLU A 71 5.33 2.71 8.95
CA GLU A 71 5.24 2.62 10.42
C GLU A 71 4.45 1.39 10.87
N TYR A 72 3.31 1.12 10.23
CA TYR A 72 2.53 -0.10 10.45
C TYR A 72 3.36 -1.37 10.22
N GLY A 73 4.23 -1.38 9.21
CA GLY A 73 5.14 -2.49 8.96
C GLY A 73 6.17 -2.75 10.05
N TRP A 74 6.62 -1.69 10.73
CA TRP A 74 7.51 -1.80 11.89
C TRP A 74 6.76 -2.37 13.10
N GLU A 75 5.53 -1.91 13.34
CA GLU A 75 4.67 -2.44 14.41
C GLU A 75 4.25 -3.89 14.16
N ALA A 76 3.95 -4.27 12.91
CA ALA A 76 3.59 -5.64 12.56
C ALA A 76 4.78 -6.62 12.62
N ALA A 77 6.01 -6.11 12.65
CA ALA A 77 7.24 -6.90 12.73
C ALA A 77 7.85 -6.96 14.15
N ALA A 78 7.33 -6.15 15.09
CA ALA A 78 7.74 -6.10 16.50
C ALA A 78 6.92 -7.08 17.35
#